data_AF-A0A7C2S1C6-F1
#
_entry.id   AF-A0A7C2S1C6-F1
#
_cell.length_a   1.000
_cell.length_b   1.000
_cell.length_c   1.000
_cell.angle_alpha   90.00
_cell.angle_beta   90.00
_cell.angle_gamma   90.00
#
_symmetry.space_group_name_H-M   'P 1'
#
loop_
_entity.id
_entity.type
_entity.pdbx_description
1 polymer ?
#
loop_
_entity_poly.entity_id
_entity_poly.type
_entity_poly.pdbx_seq_one_letter_code
_entity_poly.pdbx_strand_id
1 'polypeptide(L)'
;MPPSAKEFNKLLNETKKANDSLYKVLDFVDLINNNLEYLSPDVVTWGNEIRVHASEIEKHIEEIKGQVNAVLDTIPIDPVEVKDAAEKLLLYQGDATHVLFYSDGQKRNHKENSYWWRYWQAVYDIVKEKKG
;
A
#
# COMPACT_ATOMS: atom_id res chain seq x y z
N MET A 1 -6.60 -19.93 -12.29
CA MET A 1 -6.06 -19.88 -10.91
C MET A 1 -6.51 -18.56 -10.31
N PRO A 2 -6.92 -18.52 -9.03
CA PRO A 2 -7.13 -17.25 -8.34
C PRO A 2 -5.82 -16.45 -8.31
N PRO A 3 -5.87 -15.11 -8.35
CA PRO A 3 -4.66 -14.29 -8.30
C PRO A 3 -3.93 -14.49 -6.97
N SER A 4 -2.59 -14.53 -7.02
CA SER A 4 -1.71 -14.62 -5.87
C SER A 4 -1.68 -13.31 -5.07
N ALA A 5 -1.31 -13.38 -3.78
CA ALA A 5 -1.08 -12.18 -2.96
C ALA A 5 -0.09 -11.20 -3.63
N LYS A 6 0.89 -11.71 -4.39
CA LYS A 6 1.83 -10.89 -5.17
C LYS A 6 1.14 -10.05 -6.25
N GLU A 7 0.14 -10.60 -6.94
CA GLU A 7 -0.61 -9.87 -7.96
C GLU A 7 -1.48 -8.78 -7.34
N PHE A 8 -2.14 -9.05 -6.21
CA PHE A 8 -2.89 -8.03 -5.47
C PHE A 8 -1.99 -6.91 -4.93
N ASN A 9 -0.78 -7.23 -4.47
CA ASN A 9 0.18 -6.19 -4.09
C ASN A 9 0.65 -5.33 -5.24
N LYS A 10 0.78 -5.91 -6.43
CA LYS A 10 1.06 -5.12 -7.63
C LYS A 10 -0.08 -4.15 -7.90
N LEU A 11 -1.33 -4.58 -7.78
CA LEU A 11 -2.50 -3.69 -7.91
C LEU A 11 -2.50 -2.58 -6.85
N LEU A 12 -2.22 -2.90 -5.57
CA LEU A 12 -2.10 -1.88 -4.52
C LEU A 12 -1.01 -0.85 -4.86
N ASN A 13 0.15 -1.29 -5.37
CA ASN A 13 1.20 -0.37 -5.81
C ASN A 13 0.75 0.52 -6.98
N GLU A 14 -0.01 -0.02 -7.94
CA GLU A 14 -0.56 0.79 -9.04
C GLU A 14 -1.63 1.79 -8.55
N THR A 15 -2.47 1.43 -7.57
CA THR A 15 -3.41 2.41 -6.96
C THR A 15 -2.67 3.57 -6.29
N LYS A 16 -1.56 3.30 -5.59
CA LYS A 16 -0.70 4.35 -5.03
C LYS A 16 -0.13 5.26 -6.12
N LYS A 17 0.42 4.69 -7.21
CA LYS A 17 0.96 5.48 -8.34
C LYS A 17 -0.10 6.32 -9.05
N ALA A 18 -1.34 5.81 -9.12
CA ALA A 18 -2.46 6.55 -9.68
C ALA A 18 -2.78 7.78 -8.82
N ASN A 19 -2.85 7.64 -7.49
CA ASN A 19 -3.01 8.77 -6.57
C ASN A 19 -1.84 9.76 -6.68
N ASP A 20 -0.58 9.28 -6.70
CA ASP A 20 0.59 10.15 -6.84
C ASP A 20 0.57 10.95 -8.15
N SER A 21 0.09 10.35 -9.25
CA SER A 21 -0.09 11.03 -10.53
C SER A 21 -1.19 12.08 -10.47
N LEU A 22 -2.28 11.78 -9.75
CA LEU A 22 -3.40 12.69 -9.56
C LEU A 22 -3.00 13.93 -8.76
N TYR A 23 -2.20 13.76 -7.70
CA TYR A 23 -1.68 14.89 -6.93
C TYR A 23 -0.84 15.84 -7.78
N LYS A 24 -0.04 15.33 -8.73
CA LYS A 24 0.71 16.20 -9.66
C LYS A 24 -0.19 17.01 -10.58
N VAL A 25 -1.35 16.48 -10.97
CA VAL A 25 -2.34 17.24 -11.73
C VAL A 25 -2.95 18.34 -10.86
N LEU A 26 -3.22 18.06 -9.59
CA LEU A 26 -3.69 19.05 -8.63
C LEU A 26 -2.65 20.14 -8.34
N ASP A 27 -1.37 19.78 -8.22
CA ASP A 27 -0.26 20.74 -8.08
C ASP A 27 -0.20 21.72 -9.28
N PHE A 28 -0.46 21.22 -10.49
CA PHE A 28 -0.54 22.07 -11.67
C PHE A 28 -1.74 23.04 -11.60
N VAL A 29 -2.90 22.58 -11.12
CA VAL A 29 -4.06 23.47 -10.89
C VAL A 29 -3.77 24.49 -9.80
N ASP A 30 -3.08 24.11 -8.73
CA ASP A 30 -2.63 25.06 -7.70
C ASP A 30 -1.71 26.13 -8.31
N LEU A 31 -0.80 25.75 -9.21
CA LEU A 31 0.06 26.69 -9.93
C LEU A 31 -0.75 27.66 -10.82
N ILE A 32 -1.77 27.18 -11.52
CA ILE A 32 -2.71 28.04 -12.27
C ILE A 32 -3.36 29.06 -11.33
N ASN A 33 -3.87 28.58 -10.19
CA ASN A 33 -4.55 29.42 -9.21
C ASN A 33 -3.63 30.45 -8.53
N ASN A 34 -2.32 30.22 -8.53
CA ASN A 34 -1.34 31.20 -8.05
C ASN A 34 -1.01 32.28 -9.08
N ASN A 35 -1.40 32.12 -10.35
CA ASN A 35 -1.08 33.03 -11.45
C ASN A 35 -2.33 33.63 -12.12
N LEU A 36 -3.46 33.66 -11.40
CA LEU A 36 -4.78 34.05 -11.93
C LEU A 36 -4.82 35.44 -12.57
N GLU A 37 -4.02 36.38 -12.06
CA GLU A 37 -3.96 37.75 -12.57
C GLU A 37 -3.39 37.85 -14.00
N TYR A 38 -2.71 36.81 -14.47
CA TYR A 38 -2.12 36.73 -15.82
C TYR A 38 -2.90 35.82 -16.78
N LEU A 39 -3.98 35.17 -16.32
CA LEU A 39 -4.67 34.12 -17.05
C LEU A 39 -6.10 34.51 -17.39
N SER A 40 -6.62 33.96 -18.49
CA SER A 40 -8.03 34.12 -18.86
C SER A 40 -8.93 33.51 -17.78
N PRO A 41 -10.11 34.10 -17.49
CA PRO A 41 -11.13 33.50 -16.64
C PRO A 41 -11.51 32.06 -17.01
N ASP A 42 -11.41 31.70 -18.30
CA ASP A 42 -11.69 30.34 -18.77
C ASP A 42 -10.70 29.31 -18.20
N VAL A 43 -9.43 29.69 -18.05
CA VAL A 43 -8.37 28.81 -17.52
C VAL A 43 -8.65 28.48 -16.05
N VAL A 44 -9.19 29.43 -15.30
CA VAL A 44 -9.62 29.25 -13.91
C VAL A 44 -10.79 28.26 -13.83
N THR A 45 -11.74 28.39 -14.76
CA THR A 45 -12.90 27.51 -14.85
C THR A 45 -12.45 26.08 -15.12
N TRP A 46 -11.60 25.85 -16.12
CA TRP A 46 -11.05 24.52 -16.42
C TRP A 46 -10.21 23.95 -15.27
N GLY A 47 -9.45 24.79 -14.56
CA GLY A 47 -8.73 24.36 -13.35
C GLY A 47 -9.65 23.82 -12.26
N ASN A 48 -10.78 24.49 -12.04
CA ASN A 48 -11.79 24.02 -11.08
C ASN A 48 -12.47 22.71 -11.52
N GLU A 49 -12.79 22.57 -12.82
CA GLU A 49 -13.32 21.31 -13.38
C GLU A 49 -12.34 20.15 -13.17
N ILE A 50 -11.04 20.38 -13.39
CA ILE A 50 -9.98 19.38 -13.12
C ILE A 50 -10.00 18.95 -11.64
N ARG A 51 -10.17 19.87 -10.68
CA ARG A 51 -10.26 19.48 -9.25
C ARG A 51 -11.47 18.60 -8.96
N VAL A 52 -12.62 18.92 -9.53
CA VAL A 52 -13.86 18.14 -9.33
C VAL A 52 -13.65 16.72 -9.84
N HIS A 53 -13.19 16.57 -11.08
CA HIS A 53 -12.91 15.26 -11.65
C HIS A 53 -11.80 14.52 -10.92
N ALA A 54 -10.77 15.23 -10.45
CA ALA A 54 -9.73 14.61 -9.66
C ALA A 54 -10.28 14.01 -8.36
N SER A 55 -11.15 14.73 -7.63
CA SER A 55 -11.78 14.20 -6.42
C SER A 55 -12.64 12.96 -6.69
N GLU A 56 -13.35 12.91 -7.82
CA GLU A 56 -14.10 11.73 -8.24
C GLU A 56 -13.19 10.54 -8.55
N ILE A 57 -12.08 10.77 -9.26
CA ILE A 57 -11.10 9.74 -9.59
C ILE A 57 -10.43 9.21 -8.30
N GLU A 58 -10.04 10.09 -7.38
CA GLU A 58 -9.45 9.71 -6.09
C GLU A 58 -10.38 8.77 -5.30
N LYS A 59 -11.68 9.11 -5.24
CA LYS A 59 -12.69 8.27 -4.60
C LYS A 59 -12.72 6.86 -5.22
N HIS A 60 -12.72 6.76 -6.55
CA HIS A 60 -12.72 5.48 -7.23
C HIS A 60 -11.42 4.68 -7.01
N ILE A 61 -10.27 5.35 -6.96
CA ILE A 61 -8.99 4.70 -6.63
C ILE A 61 -9.05 4.10 -5.22
N GLU A 62 -9.57 4.83 -4.24
CA GLU A 62 -9.72 4.34 -2.87
C GLU A 62 -10.75 3.21 -2.76
N GLU A 63 -11.86 3.24 -3.51
CA GLU A 63 -12.82 2.14 -3.61
C GLU A 63 -12.17 0.87 -4.16
N ILE A 64 -11.40 0.98 -5.26
CA ILE A 64 -10.65 -0.15 -5.85
C ILE A 64 -9.64 -0.70 -4.85
N LYS A 65 -8.86 0.18 -4.20
CA LYS A 65 -7.90 -0.21 -3.15
C LYS A 65 -8.59 -0.93 -2.00
N GLY A 66 -9.77 -0.47 -1.58
CA GLY A 66 -10.59 -1.13 -0.57
C GLY A 66 -10.99 -2.55 -0.99
N GLN A 67 -11.47 -2.73 -2.22
CA GLN A 67 -11.84 -4.05 -2.75
C GLN A 67 -10.64 -4.99 -2.88
N VAL A 68 -9.49 -4.48 -3.36
CA VAL A 68 -8.26 -5.26 -3.47
C VAL A 68 -7.80 -5.74 -2.09
N ASN A 69 -7.79 -4.87 -1.08
CA ASN A 69 -7.46 -5.26 0.29
C ASN A 69 -8.45 -6.29 0.84
N ALA A 70 -9.76 -6.10 0.61
CA ALA A 70 -10.77 -7.05 1.07
C ALA A 70 -10.54 -8.46 0.48
N VAL A 71 -10.21 -8.57 -0.81
CA VAL A 71 -9.90 -9.86 -1.44
C VAL A 71 -8.57 -10.42 -0.91
N LEU A 72 -7.53 -9.59 -0.81
CA LEU A 72 -6.23 -9.99 -0.26
C LEU A 72 -6.36 -10.56 1.16
N ASP A 73 -7.20 -9.93 1.99
CA ASP A 73 -7.47 -10.36 3.36
C ASP A 73 -8.20 -11.71 3.46
N THR A 74 -8.82 -12.21 2.39
CA THR A 74 -9.39 -13.57 2.34
C THR A 74 -8.35 -14.66 2.05
N ILE A 75 -7.17 -14.29 1.56
CA ILE A 75 -6.15 -15.25 1.16
C ILE A 75 -5.51 -15.88 2.41
N PRO A 76 -5.43 -17.22 2.51
CA PRO A 76 -4.70 -17.88 3.58
C PRO A 76 -3.20 -17.62 3.44
N ILE A 77 -2.51 -17.55 4.58
CA ILE A 77 -1.05 -17.43 4.58
C ILE A 77 -0.46 -18.78 4.17
N ASP A 78 0.44 -18.78 3.19
CA ASP A 78 1.17 -19.99 2.80
C ASP A 78 2.23 -20.29 3.88
N PRO A 79 2.11 -21.42 4.62
CA PRO A 79 3.06 -21.77 5.68
C PRO A 79 4.48 -22.03 5.14
N VAL A 80 4.62 -22.45 3.88
CA VAL A 80 5.93 -22.66 3.25
C VAL A 80 6.61 -21.33 2.98
N GLU A 81 5.84 -20.35 2.47
CA GLU A 81 6.34 -19.00 2.19
C GLU A 81 6.84 -18.31 3.46
N VAL A 82 6.06 -18.31 4.53
CA VAL A 82 6.47 -17.64 5.79
C VAL A 82 7.62 -18.35 6.49
N LYS A 83 7.73 -19.68 6.34
CA LYS A 83 8.88 -20.45 6.85
C LYS A 83 10.16 -20.08 6.11
N ASP A 84 10.12 -20.06 4.78
CA ASP A 84 11.26 -19.65 3.95
C ASP A 84 11.67 -18.20 4.24
N ALA A 85 10.70 -17.29 4.41
CA ALA A 85 10.97 -15.91 4.80
C ALA A 85 11.64 -15.81 6.18
N ALA A 86 11.15 -16.52 7.19
CA ALA A 86 11.74 -16.56 8.53
C ALA A 86 13.19 -17.09 8.50
N GLU A 87 13.45 -18.16 7.74
CA GLU A 87 14.78 -18.75 7.58
C GLU A 87 15.75 -17.80 6.89
N LYS A 88 15.31 -17.12 5.81
CA LYS A 88 16.11 -16.09 5.15
C LYS A 88 16.42 -14.93 6.07
N LEU A 89 15.44 -14.43 6.82
CA LEU A 89 15.67 -13.32 7.77
C LEU A 89 16.68 -13.70 8.86
N LEU A 90 16.60 -14.92 9.40
CA LEU A 90 17.58 -15.44 10.36
C LEU A 90 18.98 -15.55 9.75
N LEU A 91 19.08 -16.01 8.49
CA LEU A 91 20.36 -16.08 7.76
C LEU A 91 20.98 -14.68 7.54
N TYR A 92 20.17 -13.67 7.21
CA TYR A 92 20.67 -12.32 6.92
C TYR A 92 20.96 -11.48 8.16
N GLN A 93 20.14 -11.59 9.21
CA GLN A 93 20.26 -10.76 10.41
C GLN A 93 21.09 -11.42 11.51
N GLY A 94 21.28 -12.74 11.47
CA GLY A 94 22.13 -13.50 12.41
C GLY A 94 21.63 -13.58 13.86
N ASP A 95 20.55 -12.87 14.21
CA ASP A 95 19.99 -12.84 15.56
C ASP A 95 18.45 -12.86 15.53
N ALA A 96 17.87 -13.87 16.18
CA ALA A 96 16.43 -14.02 16.33
C ALA A 96 15.78 -12.81 17.01
N THR A 97 16.47 -12.11 17.93
CA THR A 97 15.94 -10.90 18.58
C THR A 97 15.72 -9.76 17.58
N HIS A 98 16.69 -9.52 16.70
CA HIS A 98 16.55 -8.54 15.62
C HIS A 98 15.42 -8.91 14.65
N VAL A 99 15.30 -10.18 14.28
CA VAL A 99 14.22 -10.64 13.39
C VAL A 99 12.84 -10.48 14.04
N LEU A 100 12.70 -10.76 15.34
CA LEU A 100 11.45 -10.54 16.07
C LEU A 100 11.08 -9.05 16.12
N PHE A 101 12.04 -8.17 16.41
CA PHE A 101 11.81 -6.73 16.41
C PHE A 101 11.41 -6.22 15.02
N TYR A 102 12.10 -6.67 13.97
CA TYR A 102 11.78 -6.32 12.59
C TYR A 102 10.37 -6.78 12.19
N SER A 103 10.04 -8.04 12.45
CA SER A 103 8.73 -8.62 12.08
C SER A 103 7.58 -7.94 12.82
N ASP A 104 7.76 -7.62 14.11
CA ASP A 104 6.77 -6.85 14.87
C ASP A 104 6.62 -5.41 14.36
N GLY A 105 7.74 -4.78 13.96
CA GLY A 105 7.74 -3.47 13.31
C GLY A 105 6.97 -3.47 11.98
N GLN A 106 7.18 -4.48 11.14
CA GLN A 106 6.41 -4.64 9.89
C GLN A 106 4.92 -4.84 10.18
N LYS A 107 4.58 -5.72 11.12
CA LYS A 107 3.20 -6.00 11.52
C LYS A 107 2.43 -4.72 11.93
N ARG A 108 3.07 -3.82 12.69
CA ARG A 108 2.46 -2.56 13.16
C ARG A 108 2.13 -1.57 12.03
N ASN A 109 2.75 -1.72 10.86
CA ASN A 109 2.45 -0.88 9.69
C ASN A 109 1.19 -1.33 8.93
N HIS A 110 0.57 -2.44 9.37
CA HIS A 110 -0.60 -3.02 8.72
C HIS A 110 -1.78 -3.08 9.69
N LYS A 111 -2.99 -2.94 9.15
CA LYS A 111 -4.23 -3.11 9.91
C LYS A 111 -4.26 -4.51 10.53
N GLU A 112 -4.63 -4.60 11.81
CA GLU A 112 -4.78 -5.88 12.50
C GLU A 112 -5.67 -6.84 11.71
N ASN A 113 -5.26 -8.11 11.65
CA ASN A 113 -5.90 -9.19 10.88
C ASN A 113 -5.91 -9.05 9.34
N SER A 114 -5.35 -7.97 8.78
CA SER A 114 -5.09 -7.93 7.33
C SER A 114 -4.13 -9.03 6.89
N TYR A 115 -4.09 -9.34 5.60
CA TYR A 115 -3.17 -10.33 5.03
C TYR A 115 -1.72 -10.09 5.48
N TRP A 116 -1.23 -8.86 5.34
CA TRP A 116 0.15 -8.54 5.68
C TRP A 116 0.41 -8.55 7.18
N TRP A 117 -0.57 -8.19 7.99
CA TRP A 117 -0.48 -8.37 9.43
C TRP A 117 -0.36 -9.86 9.80
N ARG A 118 -1.23 -10.72 9.22
CA ARG A 118 -1.22 -12.18 9.46
C ARG A 118 0.08 -12.82 8.96
N TYR A 119 0.59 -12.36 7.82
CA TYR A 119 1.86 -12.79 7.25
C TYR A 119 3.03 -12.52 8.21
N TRP A 120 3.17 -11.27 8.68
CA TRP A 120 4.26 -10.90 9.58
C TRP A 120 4.11 -11.50 10.98
N GLN A 121 2.88 -11.70 11.45
CA GLN A 121 2.61 -12.46 12.67
C GLN A 121 3.10 -13.92 12.54
N ALA A 122 2.80 -14.58 11.42
CA ALA A 122 3.26 -15.96 11.19
C ALA A 122 4.80 -16.05 11.11
N VAL A 123 5.46 -15.10 10.45
CA VAL A 123 6.94 -15.02 10.43
C VAL A 123 7.49 -14.82 11.85
N TYR A 124 6.89 -13.93 12.63
CA TYR A 124 7.28 -13.67 14.01
C TYR A 124 7.16 -14.93 14.88
N ASP A 125 6.05 -15.65 14.77
CA ASP A 125 5.79 -16.86 15.57
C ASP A 125 6.80 -17.97 15.25
N ILE A 126 7.11 -18.20 13.97
CA ILE A 126 8.14 -19.18 13.55
C ILE A 126 9.51 -18.84 14.16
N VAL A 127 9.89 -17.56 14.15
CA VAL A 127 11.18 -17.12 14.70
C VAL A 127 11.19 -17.27 16.22
N LYS A 128 10.08 -16.96 16.88
CA LYS A 128 9.92 -17.08 18.33
C LYS A 128 10.04 -18.54 18.78
N GLU A 129 9.41 -19.46 18.05
CA GLU A 129 9.51 -20.91 18.30
C GLU A 129 10.94 -21.44 18.14
N LYS A 130 11.71 -20.91 17.19
CA LYS A 130 13.13 -21.32 17.00
C LYS A 130 14.10 -20.74 18.04
N LYS A 131 13.71 -19.66 18.74
CA LYS A 131 14.54 -19.02 19.78
C LYS A 131 14.37 -19.67 21.16
N GLY A 132 13.18 -20.21 21.44
CA GLY A 132 12.85 -20.94 22.68
C GLY A 132 13.37 -22.35 22.65
#